data_AF-A0ABD5PC15-F1
#
_entry.id   AF-A0ABD5PC15-F1
#
_cell.length_a   1.000
_cell.length_b   1.000
_cell.length_c   1.000
_cell.angle_alpha   90.00
_cell.angle_beta   90.00
_cell.angle_gamma   90.00
#
_symmetry.space_group_name_H-M   'P 1'
#
loop_
_entity.id
_entity.type
_entity.pdbx_description
1 polymer ?
#
loop_
_entity_poly.entity_id
_entity_poly.type
_entity_poly.pdbx_seq_one_letter_code
_entity_poly.pdbx_strand_id
1 'polypeptide(L)'
;MVLAVDPLPVAFVLGLAAVLCAVVGVVHVVAFSGPSRTATEWRAEASALTAEVEAAAEAAEPERWAAGETTQRPRRLVPLASRLQGHLRGAPPAVDPGLTQALFELSMDCQSVGFETARRGATTLDAMEDLEAVADDAAALGRRLSVESTGSADSSGPPEPTEDGEAPPETPPRGDDPRP
;
A
#
# COMPACT_ATOMS: atom_id res chain seq x y z
N MET A 1 65.23 8.42 15.15
CA MET A 1 64.76 7.29 14.34
C MET A 1 63.32 7.58 13.98
N VAL A 2 63.11 8.25 12.83
CA VAL A 2 61.77 8.66 12.37
C VAL A 2 61.27 7.54 11.47
N LEU A 3 60.20 6.86 11.89
CA LEU A 3 59.53 5.86 11.05
C LEU A 3 58.89 6.59 9.88
N ALA A 4 59.46 6.41 8.69
CA ALA A 4 58.83 6.80 7.44
C ALA A 4 57.55 5.96 7.29
N VAL A 5 56.41 6.58 7.59
CA VAL A 5 55.11 6.02 7.27
C VAL A 5 54.95 6.19 5.77
N ASP A 6 55.13 5.10 5.02
CA ASP A 6 54.83 5.07 3.59
C ASP A 6 53.40 5.59 3.39
N PRO A 7 53.18 6.60 2.54
CA PRO A 7 51.84 7.01 2.17
C PRO A 7 51.27 5.86 1.34
N LEU A 8 50.51 4.97 2.00
CA LEU A 8 49.53 4.15 1.30
C LEU A 8 48.84 5.08 0.30
N PRO A 9 48.91 4.79 -1.01
CA PRO A 9 48.52 5.76 -2.01
C PRO A 9 47.04 6.05 -1.77
N VAL A 10 46.71 7.31 -1.50
CA VAL A 10 45.33 7.77 -1.24
C VAL A 10 44.37 7.25 -2.32
N ALA A 11 44.87 7.06 -3.54
CA ALA A 11 44.19 6.40 -4.65
C ALA A 11 43.69 4.97 -4.34
N PHE A 12 44.46 4.15 -3.61
CA PHE A 12 44.07 2.80 -3.20
C PHE A 12 42.93 2.83 -2.18
N VAL A 13 42.98 3.74 -1.21
CA VAL A 13 41.92 3.89 -0.20
C VAL A 13 40.61 4.38 -0.86
N LEU A 14 40.69 5.37 -1.74
CA LEU A 14 39.54 5.85 -2.50
C LEU A 14 38.97 4.78 -3.44
N GLY A 15 39.84 4.01 -4.10
CA GLY A 15 39.44 2.88 -4.94
C GLY A 15 38.71 1.80 -4.14
N LEU A 16 39.23 1.41 -2.98
CA LEU A 16 38.59 0.46 -2.08
C LEU A 16 37.23 0.96 -1.59
N ALA A 17 37.13 2.23 -1.21
CA ALA A 17 35.88 2.84 -0.76
C ALA A 17 34.82 2.85 -1.88
N ALA A 18 35.21 3.20 -3.12
CA ALA A 18 34.31 3.18 -4.27
C ALA A 18 33.81 1.76 -4.58
N VAL A 19 34.70 0.76 -4.52
CA VAL A 19 34.33 -0.66 -4.70
C VAL A 19 33.39 -1.12 -3.58
N LEU A 20 33.67 -0.77 -2.33
CA LEU A 20 32.78 -1.10 -1.20
C LEU A 20 31.40 -0.45 -1.37
N CYS A 21 31.33 0.83 -1.74
CA CYS A 21 30.06 1.50 -2.03
C CYS A 21 29.30 0.84 -3.18
N ALA A 22 29.99 0.45 -4.25
CA ALA A 22 29.37 -0.25 -5.37
C ALA A 22 28.86 -1.64 -4.97
N VAL A 23 29.64 -2.40 -4.20
CA VAL A 23 29.25 -3.72 -3.70
C VAL A 23 28.08 -3.61 -2.73
N VAL A 24 28.10 -2.66 -1.80
CA VAL A 24 26.97 -2.40 -0.88
C VAL A 24 25.74 -1.98 -1.68
N GLY A 25 25.88 -1.12 -2.69
CA GLY A 25 24.80 -0.72 -3.59
C GLY A 25 24.21 -1.90 -4.34
N VAL A 26 25.05 -2.76 -4.94
CA VAL A 26 24.61 -3.96 -5.67
C VAL A 26 23.98 -4.98 -4.73
N VAL A 27 24.56 -5.23 -3.56
CA VAL A 27 23.99 -6.13 -2.55
C VAL A 27 22.67 -5.58 -2.04
N HIS A 28 22.54 -4.27 -1.82
CA HIS A 28 21.26 -3.65 -1.49
C HIS A 28 20.26 -3.85 -2.62
N VAL A 29 20.62 -3.52 -3.86
CA VAL A 29 19.73 -3.68 -5.03
C VAL A 29 19.30 -5.14 -5.18
N VAL A 30 20.22 -6.10 -5.10
CA VAL A 30 19.92 -7.54 -5.26
C VAL A 30 19.14 -8.09 -4.07
N ALA A 31 19.46 -7.70 -2.83
CA ALA A 31 18.72 -8.11 -1.65
C ALA A 31 17.31 -7.50 -1.59
N PHE A 32 17.12 -6.31 -2.17
CA PHE A 32 15.80 -5.69 -2.34
C PHE A 32 15.05 -6.16 -3.59
N SER A 33 15.76 -6.69 -4.59
CA SER A 33 15.19 -7.26 -5.81
C SER A 33 14.82 -8.74 -5.63
N GLY A 34 14.26 -9.10 -4.47
CA GLY A 34 13.54 -10.37 -4.34
C GLY A 34 12.51 -10.53 -5.47
N PRO A 35 11.99 -11.75 -5.72
CA PRO A 35 11.00 -11.97 -6.77
C PRO A 35 9.93 -10.88 -6.67
N SER A 36 9.83 -10.07 -7.73
CA SER A 36 8.98 -8.88 -7.76
C SER A 36 7.56 -9.34 -7.54
N ARG A 37 7.05 -9.13 -6.33
CA ARG A 37 5.67 -9.45 -5.97
C ARG A 37 4.75 -8.73 -6.93
N THR A 38 3.73 -9.43 -7.41
CA THR A 38 2.70 -8.77 -8.21
C THR A 38 1.88 -7.83 -7.33
N ALA A 39 1.30 -6.79 -7.91
CA ALA A 39 0.43 -5.87 -7.17
C ALA A 39 -0.79 -6.60 -6.56
N THR A 40 -1.27 -7.67 -7.20
CA THR A 40 -2.36 -8.52 -6.70
C THR A 40 -1.95 -9.34 -5.48
N GLU A 41 -0.79 -10.00 -5.50
CA GLU A 41 -0.25 -10.71 -4.34
C GLU A 41 0.01 -9.76 -3.17
N TRP A 42 0.60 -8.60 -3.46
CA TRP A 42 0.85 -7.58 -2.43
C TRP A 42 -0.44 -7.09 -1.80
N ARG A 43 -1.50 -6.84 -2.58
CA ARG A 43 -2.82 -6.42 -2.08
C ARG A 43 -3.50 -7.53 -1.25
N ALA A 44 -3.43 -8.78 -1.70
CA ALA A 44 -3.99 -9.92 -0.95
C ALA A 44 -3.34 -10.03 0.42
N GLU A 45 -2.01 -9.92 0.50
CA GLU A 45 -1.31 -9.93 1.78
C GLU A 45 -1.59 -8.70 2.64
N ALA A 46 -1.69 -7.51 2.03
CA ALA A 46 -2.10 -6.32 2.74
C ALA A 46 -3.50 -6.49 3.36
N SER A 47 -4.44 -7.10 2.62
CA SER A 47 -5.79 -7.36 3.13
C SER A 47 -5.81 -8.36 4.29
N ALA A 48 -4.94 -9.37 4.25
CA ALA A 48 -4.77 -10.31 5.35
C ALA A 48 -4.20 -9.60 6.59
N LEU A 49 -3.21 -8.71 6.41
CA LEU A 49 -2.65 -7.92 7.51
C LEU A 49 -3.67 -6.95 8.10
N THR A 50 -4.50 -6.29 7.29
CA THR A 50 -5.55 -5.41 7.82
C THR A 50 -6.62 -6.19 8.58
N ALA A 51 -6.98 -7.39 8.11
CA ALA A 51 -7.90 -8.27 8.86
C ALA A 51 -7.31 -8.75 10.19
N GLU A 52 -5.99 -9.02 10.25
CA GLU A 52 -5.30 -9.32 11.50
C GLU A 52 -5.32 -8.12 12.47
N VAL A 53 -5.19 -6.89 11.96
CA VAL A 53 -5.30 -5.66 12.76
C VAL A 53 -6.71 -5.46 13.29
N GLU A 54 -7.72 -5.57 12.42
CA GLU A 54 -9.13 -5.50 12.79
C GLU A 54 -9.46 -6.48 13.92
N ALA A 55 -9.11 -7.76 13.74
CA ALA A 55 -9.34 -8.79 14.76
C ALA A 55 -8.55 -8.56 16.07
N ALA A 56 -7.40 -7.89 16.00
CA ALA A 56 -6.61 -7.53 17.19
C ALA A 56 -7.17 -6.30 17.92
N ALA A 57 -7.79 -5.38 17.17
CA ALA A 57 -8.33 -4.12 17.66
C ALA A 57 -9.80 -4.24 18.12
N GLU A 58 -10.56 -5.17 17.56
CA GLU A 58 -11.98 -5.36 17.88
C GLU A 58 -12.19 -5.55 19.39
N ALA A 59 -12.96 -4.63 19.97
CA ALA A 59 -13.28 -4.63 21.38
C ALA A 59 -14.20 -5.81 21.68
N ALA A 60 -13.71 -6.81 22.41
CA ALA A 60 -14.61 -7.78 23.02
C ALA A 60 -15.64 -7.06 23.90
N GLU A 61 -16.78 -7.72 24.07
CA GLU A 61 -17.86 -7.36 24.99
C GLU A 61 -17.32 -6.67 26.28
N PRO A 62 -17.95 -5.58 26.74
CA PRO A 62 -17.50 -4.80 27.90
C PRO A 62 -17.24 -5.65 29.15
N GLU A 63 -17.92 -6.79 29.28
CA GLU A 63 -17.72 -7.76 30.36
C GLU A 63 -16.33 -8.43 30.33
N ARG A 64 -15.76 -8.69 29.15
CA ARG A 64 -14.39 -9.23 29.00
C ARG A 64 -13.33 -8.19 29.30
N TRP A 65 -13.64 -6.90 29.14
CA TRP A 65 -12.75 -5.82 29.55
C TRP A 65 -12.60 -5.74 31.07
N ALA A 66 -13.67 -6.01 31.82
CA ALA A 66 -13.61 -6.06 33.28
C ALA A 66 -12.74 -7.22 33.82
N ALA A 67 -12.55 -8.29 33.04
CA ALA A 67 -11.83 -9.51 33.45
C ALA A 67 -10.30 -9.46 33.31
N GLY A 68 -9.71 -8.35 32.86
CA GLY A 68 -8.25 -8.18 32.78
C GLY A 68 -7.58 -8.70 31.50
N GLU A 69 -8.35 -9.14 30.49
CA GLU A 69 -7.87 -9.41 29.13
C GLU A 69 -7.37 -8.16 28.37
N THR A 70 -7.56 -6.98 28.97
CA THR A 70 -7.38 -5.65 28.41
C THR A 70 -5.94 -5.32 28.02
N THR A 71 -4.95 -5.81 28.76
CA THR A 71 -3.54 -5.45 28.51
C THR A 71 -2.88 -6.23 27.38
N GLN A 72 -3.48 -7.33 26.91
CA GLN A 72 -2.87 -8.17 25.88
C GLN A 72 -3.15 -7.70 24.46
N ARG A 73 -4.32 -7.13 24.16
CA ARG A 73 -4.70 -6.74 22.78
C ARG A 73 -3.90 -5.56 22.22
N PRO A 74 -3.77 -4.42 22.93
CA PRO A 74 -2.97 -3.29 22.45
C PRO A 74 -1.50 -3.68 22.20
N ARG A 75 -0.97 -4.63 22.99
CA ARG A 75 0.38 -5.15 22.81
C ARG A 75 0.56 -5.96 21.53
N ARG A 76 -0.52 -6.52 20.96
CA ARG A 76 -0.49 -7.24 19.68
C ARG A 76 -0.45 -6.29 18.47
N LEU A 77 -0.90 -5.04 18.63
CA LEU A 77 -0.87 -4.04 17.56
C LEU A 77 0.55 -3.59 17.21
N VAL A 78 1.47 -3.51 18.18
CA VAL A 78 2.85 -3.04 17.91
C VAL A 78 3.63 -3.97 16.95
N PRO A 79 3.63 -5.31 17.14
CA PRO A 79 4.17 -6.23 16.14
C PRO A 79 3.48 -6.14 14.77
N LEU A 80 2.15 -5.96 14.73
CA LEU A 80 1.40 -5.84 13.48
C LEU A 80 1.76 -4.56 12.72
N ALA A 81 1.90 -3.43 13.40
CA ALA A 81 2.38 -2.20 12.81
C ALA A 81 3.77 -2.35 12.17
N SER A 82 4.66 -3.06 12.86
CA SER A 82 6.00 -3.34 12.32
C SER A 82 5.94 -4.21 11.06
N ARG A 83 5.02 -5.18 11.01
CA ARG A 83 4.76 -6.00 9.80
C ARG A 83 4.17 -5.17 8.67
N LEU A 84 3.22 -4.28 8.94
CA LEU A 84 2.65 -3.35 7.96
C LEU A 84 3.74 -2.45 7.36
N GLN A 85 4.59 -1.85 8.20
CA GLN A 85 5.71 -1.02 7.76
C GLN A 85 6.74 -1.81 6.94
N GLY A 86 7.00 -3.07 7.31
CA GLY A 86 7.82 -3.98 6.52
C GLY A 86 7.20 -4.27 5.15
N HIS A 87 5.89 -4.52 5.10
CA HIS A 87 5.14 -4.80 3.87
C HIS A 87 5.11 -3.60 2.91
N LEU A 88 5.02 -2.39 3.44
CA LEU A 88 5.06 -1.13 2.67
C LEU A 88 6.37 -0.95 1.90
N ARG A 89 7.50 -1.37 2.47
CA ARG A 89 8.80 -1.31 1.78
C ARG A 89 8.86 -2.21 0.55
N GLY A 90 8.03 -3.25 0.51
CA GLY A 90 7.90 -4.17 -0.62
C GLY A 90 6.78 -3.80 -1.60
N ALA A 91 6.18 -2.61 -1.49
CA ALA A 91 5.09 -2.19 -2.37
C ALA A 91 5.56 -2.07 -3.83
N PRO A 92 4.96 -2.81 -4.78
CA PRO A 92 5.23 -2.62 -6.20
C PRO A 92 4.81 -1.22 -6.67
N PRO A 93 5.48 -0.64 -7.69
CA PRO A 93 5.16 0.69 -8.20
C PRO A 93 3.77 0.80 -8.85
N ALA A 94 3.14 -0.35 -9.16
CA ALA A 94 1.79 -0.43 -9.71
C ALA A 94 0.68 -0.37 -8.64
N VAL A 95 1.04 -0.32 -7.35
CA VAL A 95 0.07 -0.12 -6.25
C VAL A 95 -0.27 1.35 -6.14
N ASP A 96 -1.55 1.65 -5.94
CA ASP A 96 -2.04 3.01 -5.70
C ASP A 96 -1.31 3.67 -4.49
N PRO A 97 -0.72 4.86 -4.66
CA PRO A 97 -0.13 5.62 -3.55
C PRO A 97 -1.13 5.93 -2.41
N GLY A 98 -2.42 6.05 -2.72
CA GLY A 98 -3.46 6.26 -1.70
C GLY A 98 -3.66 5.04 -0.79
N LEU A 99 -3.41 3.82 -1.28
CA LEU A 99 -3.42 2.60 -0.47
C LEU A 99 -2.17 2.46 0.40
N THR A 100 -1.00 2.80 -0.14
CA THR A 100 0.25 2.73 0.64
C THR A 100 0.25 3.77 1.76
N GLN A 101 -0.28 4.97 1.51
CA GLN A 101 -0.46 5.98 2.55
C GLN A 101 -1.46 5.53 3.62
N ALA A 102 -2.61 4.96 3.25
CA ALA A 102 -3.59 4.49 4.23
C ALA A 102 -3.04 3.34 5.12
N LEU A 103 -2.27 2.40 4.55
CA LEU A 103 -1.58 1.38 5.34
C LEU A 103 -0.51 1.96 6.27
N PHE A 104 0.16 3.04 5.85
CA PHE A 104 1.14 3.72 6.67
C PHE A 104 0.47 4.40 7.88
N GLU A 105 -0.61 5.13 7.64
CA GLU A 105 -1.44 5.77 8.68
C GLU A 105 -1.93 4.72 9.68
N LEU A 106 -2.54 3.63 9.21
CA LEU A 106 -2.97 2.51 10.07
C LEU A 106 -1.83 1.93 10.91
N SER A 107 -0.63 1.83 10.34
CA SER A 107 0.55 1.35 11.10
C SER A 107 0.96 2.30 12.22
N MET A 108 0.82 3.61 12.00
CA MET A 108 1.09 4.64 13.00
C MET A 108 0.05 4.60 14.11
N ASP A 109 -1.23 4.43 13.76
CA ASP A 109 -2.31 4.36 14.75
C ASP A 109 -2.16 3.12 15.62
N CYS A 110 -1.86 1.96 15.03
CA CYS A 110 -1.52 0.74 15.77
C CYS A 110 -0.35 0.93 16.75
N GLN A 111 0.70 1.65 16.34
CA GLN A 111 1.83 1.97 17.23
C GLN A 111 1.40 2.91 18.35
N SER A 112 0.68 3.98 18.01
CA SER A 112 0.21 4.98 18.95
C SER A 112 -0.62 4.32 20.05
N VAL A 113 -1.66 3.58 19.67
CA VAL A 113 -2.55 2.88 20.61
C VAL A 113 -1.78 1.87 21.44
N GLY A 114 -0.88 1.08 20.82
CA GLY A 114 -0.05 0.12 21.53
C GLY A 114 0.84 0.75 22.61
N PHE A 115 1.45 1.90 22.32
CA PHE A 115 2.31 2.63 23.27
C PHE A 115 1.53 3.41 24.32
N GLU A 116 0.48 4.14 23.93
CA GLU A 116 -0.37 4.90 24.84
C GLU A 116 -1.03 3.98 25.85
N THR A 117 -1.50 2.82 25.40
CA THR A 117 -2.12 1.83 26.28
C THR A 117 -1.10 1.17 27.22
N ALA A 118 0.12 0.91 26.74
CA ALA A 118 1.20 0.43 27.61
C ALA A 118 1.58 1.46 28.69
N ARG A 119 1.45 2.76 28.39
CA ARG A 119 1.78 3.87 29.29
C ARG A 119 0.68 4.19 30.30
N ARG A 120 -0.59 4.27 29.86
CA ARG A 120 -1.74 4.68 30.70
C ARG A 120 -2.47 3.52 31.36
N GLY A 121 -2.26 2.29 30.88
CA GLY A 121 -3.02 1.11 31.30
C GLY A 121 -4.31 0.95 30.49
N ALA A 122 -4.62 -0.28 30.10
CA ALA A 122 -5.65 -0.62 29.10
C ALA A 122 -7.10 -0.55 29.59
N THR A 123 -7.40 0.23 30.62
CA THR A 123 -8.73 0.22 31.27
C THR A 123 -9.43 1.57 31.19
N THR A 124 -8.93 2.50 30.39
CA THR A 124 -9.59 3.80 30.15
C THR A 124 -10.59 3.68 29.01
N LEU A 125 -11.73 4.39 29.11
CA LEU A 125 -12.72 4.50 28.05
C LEU A 125 -12.06 4.95 26.73
N ASP A 126 -11.18 5.95 26.82
CA ASP A 126 -10.40 6.47 25.70
C ASP A 126 -9.61 5.39 24.95
N ALA A 127 -9.04 4.41 25.66
CA ALA A 127 -8.27 3.34 25.02
C ALA A 127 -9.18 2.35 24.26
N MET A 128 -10.44 2.24 24.66
CA MET A 128 -11.43 1.45 23.93
C MET A 128 -11.86 2.17 22.65
N GLU A 129 -12.12 3.48 22.75
CA GLU A 129 -12.48 4.32 21.60
C GLU A 129 -11.36 4.33 20.55
N ASP A 130 -10.10 4.44 20.98
CA ASP A 130 -8.93 4.40 20.10
C ASP A 130 -8.80 3.03 19.39
N LEU A 131 -9.11 1.92 20.07
CA LEU A 131 -9.07 0.59 19.46
C LEU A 131 -10.21 0.36 18.48
N GLU A 132 -11.41 0.84 18.80
CA GLU A 132 -12.56 0.78 17.90
C GLU A 132 -12.27 1.59 16.62
N ALA A 133 -11.68 2.78 16.74
CA ALA A 133 -11.24 3.56 15.61
C ALA A 133 -10.22 2.80 14.73
N VAL A 134 -9.21 2.17 15.34
CA VAL A 134 -8.24 1.34 14.60
C VAL A 134 -8.92 0.16 13.90
N ALA A 135 -9.91 -0.48 14.53
CA ALA A 135 -10.66 -1.57 13.92
C ALA A 135 -11.47 -1.08 12.70
N ASP A 136 -12.17 0.04 12.83
CA ASP A 136 -12.95 0.66 11.76
C ASP A 136 -12.07 1.06 10.56
N ASP A 137 -10.91 1.68 10.83
CA ASP A 137 -9.95 2.06 9.81
C ASP A 137 -9.36 0.84 9.09
N ALA A 138 -9.03 -0.21 9.84
CA ALA A 138 -8.56 -1.47 9.27
C ALA A 138 -9.61 -2.14 8.38
N ALA A 139 -10.88 -2.16 8.83
CA ALA A 139 -12.00 -2.71 8.08
C ALA A 139 -12.27 -1.90 6.79
N ALA A 140 -12.24 -0.57 6.88
CA ALA A 140 -12.40 0.33 5.74
C ALA A 140 -11.30 0.12 4.69
N LEU A 141 -10.06 -0.03 5.15
CA LEU A 141 -8.92 -0.31 4.28
C LEU A 141 -9.00 -1.71 3.65
N GLY A 142 -9.41 -2.72 4.41
CA GLY A 142 -9.65 -4.08 3.90
C GLY A 142 -10.68 -4.12 2.75
N ARG A 143 -11.75 -3.32 2.86
CA ARG A 143 -12.74 -3.15 1.77
C ARG A 143 -12.12 -2.53 0.53
N ARG A 144 -11.33 -1.46 0.67
CA ARG A 144 -10.64 -0.79 -0.44
C ARG A 144 -9.69 -1.75 -1.17
N LEU A 145 -8.91 -2.52 -0.41
CA LEU A 145 -7.98 -3.53 -0.95
C LEU A 145 -8.68 -4.65 -1.73
N SER A 146 -9.95 -4.94 -1.40
CA SER A 146 -10.74 -5.99 -2.05
C SER A 146 -11.40 -5.53 -3.36
N VAL A 147 -11.88 -4.28 -3.43
CA VAL A 147 -12.63 -3.74 -4.58
C VAL A 147 -11.73 -3.49 -5.80
N GLU A 148 -10.49 -3.08 -5.59
CA GLU A 148 -9.56 -2.80 -6.70
C GLU A 148 -9.03 -4.08 -7.39
N SER A 149 -9.24 -5.24 -6.76
CA SER A 149 -8.86 -6.54 -7.32
C SER A 149 -9.87 -7.06 -8.37
N THR A 150 -11.11 -6.56 -8.35
CA THR A 150 -12.17 -6.95 -9.30
C THR A 150 -12.38 -5.97 -10.45
N GLY A 151 -11.78 -4.78 -10.39
CA GLY A 151 -12.01 -3.68 -11.34
C GLY A 151 -11.26 -3.75 -12.68
N SER A 152 -10.45 -4.79 -12.94
CA SER A 152 -9.61 -4.85 -14.17
C SER A 152 -10.13 -5.79 -15.28
N ALA A 153 -11.40 -6.21 -15.21
CA ALA A 153 -11.96 -7.16 -16.18
C ALA A 153 -13.38 -6.81 -16.63
N ASP A 154 -13.69 -5.56 -17.02
CA ASP A 154 -14.87 -5.33 -17.89
C ASP A 154 -14.95 -3.96 -18.62
N SER A 155 -13.82 -3.42 -19.11
CA SER A 155 -13.86 -2.34 -20.11
C SER A 155 -13.37 -2.85 -21.46
N SER A 156 -14.05 -3.88 -21.94
CA SER A 156 -14.04 -4.28 -23.35
C SER A 156 -15.47 -4.63 -23.75
N GLY A 157 -16.38 -3.68 -23.52
CA GLY A 157 -17.64 -3.66 -24.26
C GLY A 157 -17.30 -3.60 -25.76
N PRO A 158 -17.97 -4.39 -26.61
CA PRO A 158 -17.71 -4.38 -28.04
C PRO A 158 -17.91 -2.95 -28.59
N PRO A 159 -17.10 -2.51 -29.56
CA PRO A 159 -17.25 -1.18 -30.15
C PRO A 159 -18.66 -1.01 -30.68
N GLU A 160 -19.32 0.10 -30.31
CA GLU A 160 -20.60 0.47 -30.90
C GLU A 160 -20.44 0.54 -32.43
N PRO A 161 -21.39 -0.02 -33.20
CA PRO A 161 -21.36 0.10 -34.64
C PRO A 161 -21.54 1.57 -35.02
N THR A 162 -20.48 2.18 -35.56
CA THR A 162 -20.59 3.44 -36.30
C THR A 162 -21.53 3.24 -37.47
N GLU A 163 -22.72 3.83 -37.40
CA GLU A 163 -23.64 3.98 -38.52
C GLU A 163 -23.03 4.95 -39.56
N ASP A 164 -22.12 4.43 -40.37
CA ASP A 164 -21.84 4.99 -41.70
C ASP A 164 -23.00 4.56 -42.63
N GLY A 165 -24.03 5.40 -42.71
CA GLY A 165 -25.23 5.24 -43.52
C GLY A 165 -25.55 6.51 -44.31
N GLU A 166 -24.80 6.72 -45.38
CA GLU A 166 -25.01 7.64 -46.51
C GLU A 166 -26.47 8.08 -46.77
N ALA A 167 -26.70 9.39 -46.86
CA ALA A 167 -27.79 9.96 -47.67
C ALA A 167 -27.19 10.96 -48.67
N PRO A 168 -27.32 10.73 -50.00
CA PRO A 168 -26.74 11.59 -51.02
C PRO A 168 -27.49 12.94 -51.10
N PRO A 169 -26.84 14.04 -51.53
CA PRO A 169 -27.52 15.32 -51.71
C PRO A 169 -28.49 15.27 -52.90
N GLU A 170 -29.75 15.61 -52.64
CA GLU A 170 -30.80 15.74 -53.66
C GLU A 170 -30.36 16.73 -54.75
N THR A 171 -30.33 16.24 -56.00
CA THR A 171 -30.10 17.07 -57.18
C THR A 171 -31.45 17.64 -57.64
N PRO A 172 -31.61 18.95 -57.88
CA PRO A 172 -32.89 19.51 -58.30
C PRO A 172 -33.20 19.15 -59.76
N PRO A 173 -34.48 18.89 -60.11
CA PRO A 173 -34.85 18.57 -61.49
C PRO A 173 -34.79 19.82 -62.38
N ARG A 174 -33.91 19.75 -63.39
CA ARG A 174 -33.81 20.71 -64.49
C ARG A 174 -34.79 20.31 -65.59
N GLY A 175 -35.98 20.89 -65.55
CA GLY A 175 -36.95 20.84 -66.65
C GLY A 175 -36.88 22.13 -67.44
N ASP A 176 -36.05 22.16 -68.49
CA ASP A 176 -36.20 23.08 -69.61
C ASP A 176 -37.27 22.48 -70.54
N ASP A 177 -38.38 23.19 -70.71
CA ASP A 177 -39.41 22.87 -71.70
C ASP A 177 -39.38 23.95 -72.79
N PRO A 178 -38.95 23.64 -74.03
CA PRO A 178 -39.12 24.52 -75.16
C PRO A 178 -40.48 24.29 -75.86
N ARG A 179 -41.22 25.40 -76.01
CA ARG A 179 -42.36 25.70 -76.92
C ARG A 179 -42.38 24.91 -78.25
N PRO A 180 -43.57 24.66 -78.83
CA PRO A 180 -44.47 25.69 -79.40
C PRO A 180 -45.90 25.72 -78.86
#